data_AF-A0A2E3XQ79-F1
#
_entry.id   AF-A0A2E3XQ79-F1
#
_cell.length_a   1.000
_cell.length_b   1.000
_cell.length_c   1.000
_cell.angle_alpha   90.00
_cell.angle_beta   90.00
_cell.angle_gamma   90.00
#
_symmetry.space_group_name_H-M   'P 1'
#
loop_
_entity.id
_entity.type
_entity.pdbx_description
1 polymer ?
#
loop_
_entity_poly.entity_id
_entity_poly.type
_entity_poly.pdbx_seq_one_letter_code
_entity_poly.pdbx_strand_id
1 'polypeptide(L)' 'MIRSLINLYVLVLIIDVILSYLPQYRHQPWAQFIKKAADFTCKPIRQIMPPDLPFDFSPMIVIMGLQLIKVLW' A
#
# COMPACT_ATOMS: atom_id res chain seq x y z
N MET A 1 13.09 -14.69 8.71
CA MET A 1 13.36 -13.23 8.70
C MET A 1 12.65 -12.50 7.55
N ILE A 2 12.85 -12.92 6.29
CA ILE A 2 12.24 -12.28 5.11
C ILE A 2 10.70 -12.26 5.17
N ARG A 3 10.07 -13.38 5.54
CA ARG A 3 8.61 -13.48 5.71
C ARG A 3 8.05 -12.45 6.71
N SER A 4 8.79 -12.14 7.77
CA SER A 4 8.41 -11.15 8.79
C SER A 4 8.45 -9.73 8.23
N LEU A 5 9.47 -9.39 7.41
CA LEU A 5 9.57 -8.10 6.74
C LEU A 5 8.42 -7.88 5.75
N ILE A 6 8.07 -8.92 5.00
CA ILE A 6 6.92 -8.86 4.07
C ILE A 6 5.62 -8.62 4.84
N ASN A 7 5.39 -9.33 5.94
CA ASN A 7 4.19 -9.12 6.75
C ASN A 7 4.14 -7.69 7.35
N LEU A 8 5.28 -7.14 7.79
CA LEU A 8 5.37 -5.76 8.28
C LEU A 8 5.01 -4.76 7.17
N TYR A 9 5.54 -4.96 5.97
CA TYR A 9 5.24 -4.08 4.84
C TYR A 9 3.78 -4.18 4.38
N VAL A 10 3.21 -5.40 4.38
CA VAL A 10 1.77 -5.60 4.13
C VAL A 10 0.93 -4.83 5.16
N LEU A 11 1.34 -4.79 6.43
CA LEU A 11 0.66 -4.00 7.45
C LEU A 11 0.71 -2.49 7.14
N VAL A 12 1.84 -1.97 6.66
CA VAL A 12 1.95 -0.58 6.19
C VAL A 12 0.97 -0.31 5.04
N LEU A 13 0.87 -1.22 4.07
CA LEU A 13 -0.08 -1.10 2.95
C LEU A 13 -1.53 -1.11 3.41
N ILE A 14 -1.88 -1.96 4.39
CA ILE A 14 -3.23 -1.99 4.98
C ILE A 14 -3.54 -0.66 5.66
N ILE A 15 -2.59 -0.08 6.41
CA ILE A 15 -2.79 1.22 7.04
C ILE A 15 -2.98 2.32 5.97
N ASP A 16 -2.19 2.32 4.90
CA ASP A 16 -2.37 3.28 3.79
C ASP A 16 -3.76 3.19 3.16
N VAL A 17 -4.27 1.96 2.94
CA VAL A 17 -5.64 1.74 2.46
C VAL A 17 -6.63 2.39 3.42
N ILE A 18 -6.56 2.08 4.72
CA ILE A 18 -7.47 2.65 5.72
C ILE A 18 -7.39 4.18 5.75
N LEU A 19 -6.18 4.75 5.72
CA LEU A 19 -5.96 6.20 5.70
C LEU A 19 -6.48 6.85 4.40
N SER A 20 -6.51 6.11 3.28
CA SER A 20 -7.09 6.62 2.03
C SER A 20 -8.58 6.95 2.17
N TYR A 21 -9.31 6.20 3.01
CA TYR A 21 -10.71 6.42 3.36
C TYR A 21 -10.92 7.49 4.44
N LEU A 22 -9.86 7.93 5.13
CA LEU A 22 -9.95 8.90 6.22
C LEU A 22 -9.28 10.22 5.81
N PRO A 23 -10.00 11.12 5.10
CA PRO A 23 -9.42 12.35 4.57
C PRO A 23 -8.88 13.28 5.66
N GLN A 24 -9.40 13.22 6.90
CA GLN A 24 -8.91 14.05 8.00
C GLN A 24 -7.44 13.81 8.35
N TYR A 25 -6.92 12.59 8.11
CA TYR A 25 -5.53 12.25 8.45
C TYR A 25 -4.54 12.51 7.31
N ARG A 26 -5.00 12.85 6.09
CA ARG A 26 -4.11 13.04 4.92
C ARG A 26 -3.05 14.13 5.10
N HIS A 27 -3.33 15.13 5.94
CA HIS A 27 -2.40 16.24 6.20
C HIS A 27 -1.44 15.97 7.36
N GLN A 28 -1.63 14.87 8.09
CA GLN A 28 -0.78 14.53 9.22
C GLN A 28 0.60 14.03 8.75
N PRO A 29 1.71 14.51 9.31
CA PRO A 29 3.07 14.13 8.87
C PRO A 29 3.32 12.62 8.88
N TRP A 30 2.83 11.92 9.91
CA TRP A 30 2.97 10.47 10.05
C TRP A 30 2.17 9.70 9.00
N ALA A 31 0.97 10.19 8.63
CA ALA A 31 0.14 9.57 7.59
C ALA A 31 0.77 9.75 6.20
N GLN A 32 1.38 10.91 5.93
CA GLN A 32 2.15 11.14 4.71
C GLN A 32 3.39 10.24 4.62
N PHE A 33 4.01 9.91 5.75
CA PHE A 33 5.13 8.97 5.79
C PHE A 33 4.69 7.56 5.38
N ILE A 34 3.58 7.09 5.93
CA ILE A 34 2.97 5.79 5.56
C ILE A 34 2.61 5.78 4.07
N LYS A 35 1.97 6.85 3.59
CA LYS A 35 1.60 6.98 2.18
C LYS A 35 2.82 6.98 1.26
N LYS A 36 3.90 7.66 1.62
CA LYS A 36 5.17 7.60 0.85
C LYS A 36 5.76 6.20 0.80
N ALA A 37 5.71 5.45 1.91
CA ALA A 37 6.19 4.08 1.98
C ALA A 37 5.33 3.12 1.12
N ALA A 38 4.01 3.32 1.10
CA ALA A 38 3.10 2.58 0.24
C ALA A 38 3.28 2.96 -1.24
N ASP A 39 3.41 4.25 -1.54
CA ASP A 39 3.61 4.78 -2.89
C ASP A 39 4.86 4.22 -3.56
N PHE A 40 5.89 3.85 -2.81
CA PHE A 40 7.08 3.22 -3.37
C PHE A 40 6.75 1.99 -4.24
N THR A 41 5.76 1.18 -3.84
CA THR A 41 5.30 0.01 -4.62
C THR A 41 3.97 0.26 -5.33
N CYS A 42 3.07 1.05 -4.74
CA CYS A 42 1.75 1.31 -5.29
C CYS A 42 1.75 2.31 -6.45
N LYS A 43 2.65 3.32 -6.46
CA LYS A 43 2.69 4.36 -7.50
C LYS A 43 2.81 3.84 -8.94
N PRO A 44 3.70 2.87 -9.26
CA PRO A 44 3.74 2.34 -10.63
C PRO A 44 2.43 1.65 -11.03
N ILE A 45 1.73 1.01 -10.08
CA ILE A 45 0.44 0.37 -10.35
C ILE A 45 -0.66 1.42 -10.52
N ARG A 46 -0.67 2.48 -9.69
CA ARG A 46 -1.59 3.63 -9.84
C ARG A 46 -1.44 4.34 -11.18
N GLN A 47 -0.24 4.37 -11.75
CA GLN A 47 -0.01 4.98 -13.08
C GLN A 47 -0.63 4.19 -14.23
N ILE A 48 -0.86 2.88 -14.04
CA ILE A 48 -1.49 2.01 -15.03
C ILE A 48 -3.01 2.00 -14.85
N MET A 49 -3.49 2.23 -13.62
CA MET A 49 -4.91 2.26 -13.32
C MET A 49 -5.59 3.59 -13.74
N PRO A 50 -6.90 3.55 -14.06
CA PRO A 50 -7.64 4.75 -14.40
C PRO A 50 -7.61 5.76 -13.23
N PRO A 51 -7.44 7.07 -13.51
CA PRO A 51 -7.35 8.10 -12.48
C PRO A 51 -8.68 8.33 -11.74
N ASP A 52 -9.80 7.94 -12.32
CA ASP A 52 -11.15 8.18 -11.79
C ASP A 52 -11.65 7.09 -10.83
N LEU A 53 -10.77 6.20 -10.36
CA LEU A 53 -11.19 5.19 -9.41
C LEU A 53 -11.50 5.82 -8.03
N PRO A 54 -12.70 5.59 -7.48
CA PRO A 54 -13.07 6.13 -6.16
C PRO A 54 -12.26 5.49 -5.02
N PHE A 55 -11.69 4.30 -5.26
CA PHE A 55 -10.91 3.53 -4.30
C PHE A 55 -9.57 3.13 -4.90
N ASP A 56 -8.52 3.21 -4.10
CA ASP A 56 -7.21 2.74 -4.54
C ASP A 56 -7.07 1.23 -4.34
N PHE A 57 -7.14 0.49 -5.45
CA PHE A 57 -6.92 -0.96 -5.47
C PHE A 57 -5.44 -1.34 -5.61
N SER A 58 -4.52 -0.38 -5.75
CA SER A 58 -3.09 -0.65 -5.88
C SER A 58 -2.53 -1.47 -4.72
N PRO A 59 -2.88 -1.17 -3.45
CA PRO A 59 -2.36 -1.92 -2.32
C PRO A 59 -2.83 -3.38 -2.36
N MET A 60 -4.03 -3.69 -2.85
CA MET A 60 -4.47 -5.09 -3.00
C MET A 60 -3.60 -5.84 -4.01
N ILE A 61 -3.28 -5.21 -5.15
CA ILE A 61 -2.42 -5.81 -6.19
C ILE A 61 -1.01 -6.05 -5.64
N VAL A 62 -0.44 -5.05 -4.93
CA VAL A 62 0.88 -5.19 -4.30
C VAL A 62 0.87 -6.30 -3.24
N ILE A 63 -0.13 -6.31 -2.36
CA ILE A 63 -0.25 -7.33 -1.30
C ILE A 63 -0.32 -8.71 -1.95
N MET A 64 -1.12 -8.89 -3.01
CA MET A 64 -1.20 -10.17 -3.72
C MET A 64 0.16 -10.61 -4.26
N GLY A 65 0.90 -9.71 -4.93
CA GLY A 65 2.26 -10.00 -5.41
C GLY A 65 3.24 -10.35 -4.28
N LEU A 66 3.18 -9.63 -3.16
CA LEU A 66 4.00 -9.90 -1.98
C LEU A 66 3.67 -11.24 -1.32
N GLN A 67 2.39 -11.63 -1.25
CA GLN A 67 1.98 -12.93 -0.72
C GLN A 67 2.49 -14.07 -1.61
N LEU A 68 2.46 -13.90 -2.94
CA LEU A 68 3.03 -14.89 -3.86
C LEU A 68 4.54 -15.06 -3.64
N ILE A 69 5.29 -13.94 -3.54
CA ILE A 69 6.72 -13.98 -3.23
C ILE A 69 6.97 -14.67 -1.87
N LYS A 70 6.14 -14.38 -0.87
CA LYS A 70 6.24 -15.01 0.46
C LYS A 70 5.97 -16.52 0.43
N VAL A 71 5.15 -17.02 -0.49
CA VAL A 71 4.91 -18.46 -0.63
C VAL A 71 6.08 -19.13 -1.33
N LEU A 72 6.65 -18.49 -2.34
CA LEU A 72 7.78 -19.01 -3.12
C LEU A 72 9.12 -19.06 -2.35
N TRP A 73 9.29 -18.22 -1.33
CA TRP A 73 10.52 -18.08 -0.53
C TRP A 73 10.28 -18.40 0.95
#